data_AF-A0A9D9WSJ2-F1
#
_entry.id   AF-A0A9D9WSJ2-F1
#
_cell.length_a   1.000
_cell.length_b   1.000
_cell.length_c   1.000
_cell.angle_alpha   90.00
_cell.angle_beta   90.00
_cell.angle_gamma   90.00
#
_symmetry.space_group_name_H-M   'P 1'
#
loop_
_entity.id
_entity.type
_entity.pdbx_description
1 polymer ?
#
loop_
_entity_poly.entity_id
_entity_poly.type
_entity_poly.pdbx_seq_one_letter_code
_entity_poly.pdbx_strand_id
1 'polypeptide(L)'
;MRPKYTRPLLAFFVLILASLACTAAYPAVMTIGRVECKDKHAGKWFDHYFTDDDFYSCSCPSSPLSNQPSLTWALKDLQSATVEEMENLYCAEPAAASIATSTATPTPGPTATATTTPTKAPTATPLPYLNGEVRACNLTDRYINFTIDPNAIDPSGMDFEVTISGVPSTCSVPSSNTGILSCTFPQNQTFPARVIVNVDGFITNDFIFDGSSCAANVPPPSNNNVEEPAPIETPMD
;
A
#
# COMPACT_ATOMS: atom_id res chain seq x y z
N MET A 1 -51.86 0.95 -53.40
CA MET A 1 -50.64 0.25 -52.92
C MET A 1 -50.43 0.63 -51.47
N ARG A 2 -50.62 -0.30 -50.51
CA ARG A 2 -50.47 -0.03 -49.07
C ARG A 2 -49.09 -0.53 -48.60
N PRO A 3 -48.26 0.29 -47.93
CA PRO A 3 -46.96 -0.16 -47.44
C PRO A 3 -47.14 -1.06 -46.21
N LYS A 4 -46.74 -2.33 -46.33
CA LYS A 4 -46.86 -3.39 -45.29
C LYS A 4 -45.64 -3.48 -44.35
N TYR A 5 -44.73 -2.51 -44.34
CA TYR A 5 -43.41 -2.64 -43.69
C TYR A 5 -43.10 -1.64 -42.57
N THR A 6 -44.11 -0.97 -41.98
CA THR A 6 -43.86 0.00 -40.89
C THR A 6 -43.72 -0.61 -39.49
N ARG A 7 -44.14 -1.87 -39.27
CA ARG A 7 -44.06 -2.52 -37.94
C ARG A 7 -42.68 -3.08 -37.53
N PRO A 8 -41.85 -3.69 -38.41
CA PRO A 8 -40.56 -4.24 -37.96
C PRO A 8 -39.52 -3.15 -37.65
N LEU A 9 -39.64 -1.97 -38.27
CA LEU A 9 -38.67 -0.88 -38.12
C LEU A 9 -38.72 -0.22 -36.73
N LEU A 10 -39.91 -0.18 -36.13
CA LEU A 10 -40.13 0.38 -34.79
C LEU A 10 -39.58 -0.57 -33.70
N ALA A 11 -39.72 -1.88 -33.88
CA ALA A 11 -39.14 -2.87 -32.97
C ALA A 11 -37.60 -2.85 -33.00
N PHE A 12 -36.99 -2.63 -34.17
CA PHE A 12 -35.55 -2.52 -34.31
C PHE A 12 -35.01 -1.25 -33.65
N PHE A 13 -35.72 -0.11 -33.78
CA PHE A 13 -35.35 1.14 -33.10
C PHE A 13 -35.44 1.03 -31.57
N VAL A 14 -36.44 0.33 -31.04
CA VAL A 14 -36.56 0.09 -29.58
C VAL A 14 -35.44 -0.81 -29.07
N LEU A 15 -35.02 -1.82 -29.86
CA LEU A 15 -33.88 -2.67 -29.52
C LEU A 15 -32.55 -1.92 -29.54
N ILE A 16 -32.34 -1.02 -30.50
CA ILE A 16 -31.16 -0.13 -30.56
C ILE A 16 -31.16 0.86 -29.38
N LEU A 17 -32.30 1.48 -29.06
CA LEU A 17 -32.40 2.39 -27.93
C LEU A 17 -32.22 1.67 -26.58
N ALA A 18 -32.69 0.42 -26.44
CA ALA A 18 -32.47 -0.38 -25.24
C ALA A 18 -31.01 -0.85 -25.09
N SER A 19 -30.31 -1.10 -26.20
CA SER A 19 -28.88 -1.45 -26.16
C SER A 19 -27.99 -0.23 -25.89
N LEU A 20 -28.39 0.98 -26.30
CA LEU A 20 -27.71 2.22 -25.92
C LEU A 20 -27.93 2.61 -24.44
N ALA A 21 -29.03 2.18 -23.81
CA ALA A 21 -29.30 2.46 -22.39
C ALA A 21 -28.49 1.57 -21.43
N CYS A 22 -27.85 0.50 -21.92
CA CYS A 22 -27.01 -0.40 -21.13
C CYS A 22 -25.51 -0.10 -21.19
N THR A 23 -25.09 1.04 -21.78
CA THR A 23 -23.76 1.54 -21.49
C THR A 23 -23.78 2.00 -20.03
N ALA A 24 -23.34 1.12 -19.13
CA ALA A 24 -23.15 1.43 -17.72
C ALA A 24 -22.21 2.64 -17.66
N ALA A 25 -22.79 3.82 -17.49
CA ALA A 25 -22.03 5.01 -17.14
C ALA A 25 -21.47 4.71 -15.75
N TYR A 26 -20.19 4.33 -15.70
CA TYR A 26 -19.51 4.17 -14.43
C TYR A 26 -19.66 5.47 -13.66
N PRO A 27 -20.11 5.41 -12.39
CA PRO A 27 -20.30 6.63 -11.63
C PRO A 27 -18.95 7.29 -11.45
N ALA A 28 -18.83 8.56 -11.84
CA ALA A 28 -17.61 9.36 -11.69
C ALA A 28 -17.15 9.47 -10.22
N VAL A 29 -18.04 9.16 -9.29
CA VAL A 29 -17.78 9.13 -7.84
C VAL A 29 -18.40 7.85 -7.26
N MET A 30 -17.60 7.07 -6.56
CA MET A 30 -18.02 5.91 -5.78
C MET A 30 -17.73 6.15 -4.30
N THR A 31 -18.65 5.71 -3.43
CA THR A 31 -18.50 5.81 -1.97
C THR A 31 -18.40 4.44 -1.34
N ILE A 32 -17.38 4.21 -0.51
CA ILE A 32 -17.17 2.97 0.23
C ILE A 32 -17.06 3.34 1.72
N GLY A 33 -18.15 3.13 2.46
CA GLY A 33 -18.27 3.64 3.83
C GLY A 33 -18.18 5.16 3.85
N ARG A 34 -17.22 5.70 4.62
CA ARG A 34 -16.88 7.13 4.66
C ARG A 34 -15.88 7.58 3.60
N VAL A 35 -15.33 6.69 2.79
CA VAL A 35 -14.33 7.01 1.77
C VAL A 35 -15.02 7.38 0.45
N GLU A 36 -14.63 8.52 -0.13
CA GLU A 36 -15.09 8.98 -1.44
C GLU A 36 -13.98 8.79 -2.47
N CYS A 37 -14.25 7.99 -3.50
CA CYS A 37 -13.35 7.66 -4.60
C CYS A 37 -13.84 8.30 -5.90
N LYS A 38 -12.97 9.09 -6.53
CA LYS A 38 -13.27 9.78 -7.79
C LYS A 38 -12.46 9.19 -8.91
N ASP A 39 -13.11 8.90 -10.03
CA ASP A 39 -12.41 8.53 -11.25
C ASP A 39 -11.49 9.70 -11.68
N LYS A 40 -10.19 9.43 -11.85
CA LYS A 40 -9.22 10.43 -12.29
C LYS A 40 -9.45 10.88 -13.74
N HIS A 41 -10.17 10.10 -14.53
CA HIS A 41 -10.45 10.35 -15.94
C HIS A 41 -11.81 11.01 -16.19
N ALA A 42 -12.63 11.19 -15.16
CA ALA A 42 -13.92 11.87 -15.24
C ALA A 42 -13.73 13.33 -15.71
N GLY A 43 -13.76 13.55 -17.04
CA GLY A 43 -13.67 14.86 -17.68
C GLY A 43 -12.61 15.01 -18.76
N LYS A 44 -11.69 14.05 -18.95
CA LYS A 44 -10.69 14.10 -20.04
C LYS A 44 -11.01 13.07 -21.12
N TRP A 45 -11.94 13.44 -22.00
CA TRP A 45 -12.50 12.55 -23.02
C TRP A 45 -11.56 12.21 -24.19
N PHE A 46 -10.34 12.77 -24.31
CA PHE A 46 -9.63 12.70 -25.59
C PHE A 46 -8.11 12.53 -25.62
N ASP A 47 -7.40 12.42 -24.49
CA ASP A 47 -5.94 12.25 -24.54
C ASP A 47 -5.50 11.17 -23.55
N HIS A 48 -5.52 9.91 -23.97
CA HIS A 48 -4.37 9.01 -23.90
C HIS A 48 -4.78 7.59 -24.28
N TYR A 49 -3.89 6.96 -25.05
CA TYR A 49 -3.93 5.58 -25.48
C TYR A 49 -4.13 4.59 -24.31
N PHE A 50 -5.18 3.79 -24.41
CA PHE A 50 -5.36 2.42 -23.90
C PHE A 50 -4.28 1.90 -22.92
N THR A 51 -4.41 2.25 -21.66
CA THR A 51 -4.13 1.28 -20.59
C THR A 51 -5.49 1.03 -19.92
N ASP A 52 -6.03 -0.18 -20.09
CA ASP A 52 -7.40 -0.61 -19.74
C ASP A 52 -7.72 -0.60 -18.22
N ASP A 53 -6.97 0.14 -17.40
CA ASP A 53 -7.15 0.19 -15.96
C ASP A 53 -7.80 1.52 -15.56
N ASP A 54 -9.08 1.47 -15.19
CA ASP A 54 -9.80 2.61 -14.61
C ASP A 54 -9.21 2.93 -13.21
N PHE A 55 -8.57 4.09 -13.06
CA PHE A 55 -7.95 4.52 -11.81
C PHE A 55 -8.83 5.49 -11.01
N TYR A 56 -9.05 5.16 -9.74
CA TYR A 56 -9.79 5.97 -8.77
C TYR A 56 -8.84 6.61 -7.76
N SER A 57 -9.10 7.88 -7.44
CA SER A 57 -8.46 8.62 -6.35
C SER A 57 -9.41 8.69 -5.16
N CYS A 58 -9.04 8.09 -4.04
CA CYS A 58 -9.89 8.04 -2.85
C CYS A 58 -9.46 9.04 -1.77
N SER A 59 -10.41 9.53 -0.99
CA SER A 59 -10.20 10.50 0.09
C SER A 59 -11.26 10.36 1.19
N CYS A 60 -10.91 10.72 2.42
CA CYS A 60 -11.86 10.75 3.53
C CYS A 60 -12.30 12.20 3.84
N PRO A 61 -13.54 12.61 3.52
CA PRO A 61 -14.00 13.98 3.67
C PRO A 61 -14.08 14.44 5.13
N SER A 62 -14.19 13.51 6.08
CA SER A 62 -14.24 13.80 7.52
C SER A 62 -12.87 13.92 8.20
N SER A 63 -11.78 13.59 7.50
CA SER A 63 -10.44 13.68 8.09
C SER A 63 -9.87 15.09 7.92
N PRO A 64 -9.41 15.76 8.99
CA PRO A 64 -8.75 17.07 8.88
C PRO A 64 -7.38 16.99 8.18
N LEU A 65 -6.90 15.78 7.88
CA LEU A 65 -5.70 15.52 7.08
C LEU A 65 -5.98 15.73 5.59
N SER A 66 -6.16 16.99 5.19
CA SER A 66 -6.26 17.43 3.77
C SER A 66 -4.99 17.15 2.94
N ASN A 67 -3.96 16.52 3.52
CA ASN A 67 -2.65 16.24 2.91
C ASN A 67 -2.31 14.75 2.80
N GLN A 68 -3.27 13.83 2.99
CA GLN A 68 -2.98 12.44 2.68
C GLN A 68 -2.71 12.25 1.19
N PRO A 69 -1.73 11.40 0.81
CA PRO A 69 -1.43 11.14 -0.58
C PRO A 69 -2.66 10.55 -1.27
N SER A 70 -3.07 11.14 -2.39
CA SER A 70 -4.12 10.60 -3.25
C SER A 70 -3.62 9.28 -3.86
N LEU A 71 -3.86 8.17 -3.17
CA LEU A 71 -3.54 6.85 -3.66
C LEU A 71 -4.47 6.53 -4.84
N THR A 72 -3.89 6.04 -5.93
CA THR A 72 -4.63 5.58 -7.11
C THR A 72 -4.91 4.09 -7.00
N TRP A 73 -6.18 3.72 -7.11
CA TRP A 73 -6.66 2.34 -7.04
C TRP A 73 -7.20 1.92 -8.40
N ALA A 74 -6.88 0.70 -8.85
CA ALA A 74 -7.58 0.14 -10.00
C ALA A 74 -9.00 -0.29 -9.58
N LEU A 75 -9.97 -0.18 -10.49
CA LEU A 75 -11.36 -0.54 -10.23
C LEU A 75 -11.53 -1.97 -9.67
N LYS A 76 -10.74 -2.94 -10.17
CA LYS A 76 -10.81 -4.33 -9.69
C LYS A 76 -10.47 -4.45 -8.20
N ASP A 77 -9.47 -3.67 -7.75
CA ASP A 77 -8.97 -3.72 -6.38
C ASP A 77 -9.96 -3.03 -5.46
N LEU A 78 -10.57 -1.94 -5.95
CA LEU A 78 -11.64 -1.22 -5.27
C LEU A 78 -12.90 -2.08 -5.04
N GLN A 79 -13.23 -2.96 -6.00
CA GLN A 79 -14.35 -3.90 -5.87
C GLN A 79 -14.10 -5.03 -4.86
N SER A 80 -12.83 -5.39 -4.64
CA SER A 80 -12.45 -6.40 -3.65
C SER A 80 -12.17 -5.84 -2.25
N ALA A 81 -11.94 -4.53 -2.13
CA ALA A 81 -11.61 -3.88 -0.87
C ALA A 81 -12.79 -3.91 0.12
N THR A 82 -12.50 -4.19 1.39
CA THR A 82 -13.53 -4.13 2.44
C THR A 82 -13.72 -2.69 2.93
N VAL A 83 -14.91 -2.39 3.45
CA VAL A 83 -15.22 -1.07 4.04
C VAL A 83 -14.24 -0.73 5.16
N GLU A 84 -13.92 -1.70 6.02
CA GLU A 84 -13.01 -1.53 7.15
C GLU A 84 -11.57 -1.24 6.69
N GLU A 85 -11.09 -1.96 5.68
CA GLU A 85 -9.77 -1.73 5.09
C GLU A 85 -9.65 -0.32 4.50
N MET A 86 -10.64 0.10 3.70
CA MET A 86 -10.67 1.43 3.11
C MET A 86 -10.76 2.52 4.17
N GLU A 87 -11.59 2.36 5.19
CA GLU A 87 -11.67 3.34 6.27
C GLU A 87 -10.39 3.38 7.12
N ASN A 88 -9.72 2.26 7.35
CA ASN A 88 -8.44 2.25 8.07
C ASN A 88 -7.30 2.90 7.27
N LEU A 89 -7.33 2.81 5.94
CA LEU A 89 -6.34 3.45 5.07
C LEU A 89 -6.52 4.97 5.00
N TYR A 90 -7.76 5.45 4.86
CA TYR A 90 -8.04 6.86 4.55
C TYR A 90 -8.66 7.67 5.69
N CYS A 91 -9.38 7.00 6.59
CA CYS A 91 -10.15 7.62 7.66
C CYS A 91 -9.63 7.30 9.05
N ALA A 92 -8.58 6.47 9.20
CA ALA A 92 -7.99 6.24 10.50
C ALA A 92 -7.44 7.56 11.04
N GLU A 93 -8.01 8.03 12.14
CA GLU A 93 -7.34 9.01 12.97
C GLU A 93 -6.05 8.38 13.50
N PRO A 94 -4.90 9.08 13.49
CA PRO A 94 -3.77 8.63 14.27
C PRO A 94 -4.28 8.47 15.70
N ALA A 95 -4.08 7.29 16.30
CA ALA A 95 -4.56 6.96 17.63
C ALA A 95 -3.95 7.91 18.67
N ALA A 96 -4.54 9.10 18.80
CA ALA A 96 -4.29 10.00 19.90
C ALA A 96 -4.96 9.34 21.10
N ALA A 97 -4.14 8.88 22.05
CA ALA A 97 -4.57 8.34 23.31
C ALA A 97 -5.62 9.27 23.96
N SER A 98 -6.89 8.86 23.88
CA SER A 98 -8.01 9.56 24.46
C SER A 98 -7.96 9.41 25.98
N ILE A 99 -7.32 10.35 26.66
CA ILE A 99 -7.47 10.52 28.11
C ILE A 99 -8.75 11.33 28.33
N ALA A 100 -9.86 10.63 28.53
CA ALA A 100 -11.12 11.24 28.96
C ALA A 100 -10.92 11.89 30.34
N THR A 101 -11.00 13.22 30.39
CA THR A 101 -10.95 14.00 31.64
C THR A 101 -12.36 14.13 32.18
N SER A 102 -12.71 13.34 33.19
CA SER A 102 -13.92 13.56 33.99
C SER A 102 -13.67 14.69 34.99
N THR A 103 -14.27 15.84 34.76
CA THR A 103 -14.32 16.95 35.72
C THR A 103 -15.32 16.62 36.83
N ALA A 104 -14.82 16.24 37.99
CA ALA A 104 -15.58 16.23 39.23
C ALA A 104 -14.91 17.20 40.21
N THR A 105 -15.62 18.27 40.56
CA THR A 105 -15.27 19.17 41.66
C THR A 105 -15.71 18.52 42.97
N PRO A 106 -14.78 18.32 43.93
CA PRO A 106 -15.10 18.78 45.29
C PRO A 106 -13.90 19.30 46.11
N THR A 107 -14.20 20.36 46.88
CA THR A 107 -13.80 20.66 48.27
C THR A 107 -12.30 20.85 48.62
N PRO A 108 -11.93 21.97 49.29
CA PRO A 108 -10.55 22.21 49.73
C PRO A 108 -10.18 21.29 50.91
N GLY A 109 -9.32 20.31 50.64
CA GLY A 109 -8.59 19.50 51.63
C GLY A 109 -7.13 19.98 51.75
N PRO A 110 -6.41 19.54 52.80
CA PRO A 110 -5.19 20.19 53.30
C PRO A 110 -4.06 20.22 52.26
N THR A 111 -3.29 21.31 52.30
CA THR A 111 -2.12 21.61 51.45
C THR A 111 -1.21 20.40 51.29
N ALA A 112 -1.32 19.72 50.13
CA ALA A 112 -0.36 18.72 49.70
C ALA A 112 0.87 19.44 49.13
N THR A 113 2.04 19.08 49.62
CA THR A 113 3.35 19.46 49.07
C THR A 113 3.34 19.21 47.56
N ALA A 114 3.62 20.24 46.76
CA ALA A 114 3.69 20.15 45.31
C ALA A 114 4.79 19.16 44.92
N THR A 115 4.40 17.93 44.62
CA THR A 115 5.26 16.99 43.89
C THR A 115 5.42 17.56 42.50
N THR A 116 6.64 18.01 42.17
CA THR A 116 7.02 18.41 40.82
C THR A 116 6.78 17.23 39.90
N THR A 117 5.69 17.26 39.13
CA THR A 117 5.46 16.30 38.07
C THR A 117 6.59 16.50 37.06
N PRO A 118 7.41 15.48 36.75
CA PRO A 118 8.43 15.63 35.73
C PRO A 118 7.72 15.92 34.40
N THR A 119 7.91 17.13 33.89
CA THR A 119 7.53 17.49 32.52
C THR A 119 8.26 16.54 31.59
N LYS A 120 7.54 15.56 31.01
CA LYS A 120 8.09 14.63 30.03
C LYS A 120 8.69 15.48 28.90
N ALA A 121 9.99 15.36 28.69
CA ALA A 121 10.67 16.02 27.60
C ALA A 121 9.95 15.69 26.28
N PRO A 122 9.86 16.64 25.32
CA PRO A 122 9.28 16.36 24.01
C PRO A 122 9.96 15.11 23.44
N THR A 123 9.17 14.06 23.23
CA THR A 123 9.65 12.82 22.63
C THR A 123 10.08 13.16 21.21
N ALA A 124 11.37 13.02 20.92
CA ALA A 124 11.91 13.29 19.60
C ALA A 124 11.11 12.48 18.56
N THR A 125 10.79 13.11 17.43
CA THR A 125 10.16 12.40 16.31
C THR A 125 11.11 11.27 15.88
N PRO A 126 10.64 10.01 15.81
CA PRO A 126 11.48 8.90 15.40
C PRO A 126 11.99 9.15 13.98
N LEU A 127 13.30 8.97 13.79
CA LEU A 127 13.90 8.99 12.46
C LEU A 127 13.43 7.76 11.66
N PRO A 128 13.27 7.87 10.33
CA PRO A 128 12.94 6.72 9.52
C PRO A 128 14.07 5.69 9.54
N TYR A 129 13.70 4.42 9.56
CA TYR A 129 14.66 3.32 9.49
C TYR A 129 15.05 2.98 8.05
N LEU A 130 14.10 3.07 7.13
CA LEU A 130 14.27 2.88 5.69
C LEU A 130 14.26 4.23 4.96
N ASN A 131 15.02 4.34 3.88
CA ASN A 131 15.02 5.55 3.04
C ASN A 131 13.90 5.55 1.96
N GLY A 132 13.08 4.50 1.91
CA GLY A 132 12.00 4.31 0.94
C GLY A 132 12.39 3.63 -0.38
N GLU A 133 13.67 3.33 -0.61
CA GLU A 133 14.14 2.68 -1.83
C GLU A 133 14.09 1.14 -1.72
N VAL A 134 13.44 0.49 -2.69
CA VAL A 134 13.46 -0.97 -2.86
C VAL A 134 14.58 -1.36 -3.83
N ARG A 135 15.59 -2.07 -3.33
CA ARG A 135 16.77 -2.53 -4.09
C ARG A 135 16.48 -3.72 -4.97
N ALA A 136 15.69 -4.66 -4.47
CA ALA A 136 15.35 -5.89 -5.14
C ALA A 136 14.04 -6.44 -4.60
N CYS A 137 13.31 -7.16 -5.44
CA CYS A 137 12.08 -7.82 -5.06
C CYS A 137 11.85 -9.04 -5.96
N ASN A 138 11.44 -10.17 -5.37
CA ASN A 138 11.07 -11.37 -6.10
C ASN A 138 9.91 -12.08 -5.40
N LEU A 139 8.79 -12.22 -6.10
CA LEU A 139 7.58 -12.88 -5.57
C LEU A 139 7.70 -14.41 -5.53
N THR A 140 8.44 -15.00 -6.47
CA THR A 140 8.68 -16.46 -6.53
C THR A 140 9.53 -16.91 -5.36
N ASP A 141 10.63 -16.20 -5.11
CA ASP A 141 11.53 -16.45 -3.98
C ASP A 141 11.05 -15.78 -2.68
N ARG A 142 9.94 -15.05 -2.76
CA ARG A 142 9.25 -14.37 -1.65
C ARG A 142 10.15 -13.44 -0.83
N TYR A 143 11.00 -12.64 -1.46
CA TYR A 143 11.81 -11.65 -0.75
C TYR A 143 11.69 -10.24 -1.32
N ILE A 144 11.98 -9.27 -0.46
CA ILE A 144 12.15 -7.85 -0.78
C ILE A 144 13.32 -7.28 0.00
N ASN A 145 14.12 -6.45 -0.66
CA ASN A 145 15.28 -5.79 -0.08
C ASN A 145 15.04 -4.29 -0.04
N PHE A 146 14.96 -3.71 1.14
CA PHE A 146 14.87 -2.27 1.36
C PHE A 146 16.26 -1.69 1.63
N THR A 147 16.48 -0.43 1.24
CA THR A 147 17.68 0.30 1.69
C THR A 147 17.41 0.90 3.06
N ILE A 148 18.33 0.65 4.01
CA ILE A 148 18.32 1.24 5.34
C ILE A 148 18.80 2.68 5.22
N ASP A 149 18.14 3.61 5.92
CA ASP A 149 18.59 5.00 5.98
C ASP A 149 19.97 5.05 6.67
N PRO A 150 20.98 5.73 6.11
CA PRO A 150 22.30 5.81 6.73
C PRO A 150 22.31 6.50 8.09
N ASN A 151 21.25 7.25 8.43
CA ASN A 151 21.05 7.90 9.72
C ASN A 151 20.07 7.12 10.63
N ALA A 152 19.64 5.93 10.21
CA ALA A 152 18.80 5.07 11.01
C ALA A 152 19.51 4.68 12.31
N ILE A 153 18.73 4.58 13.39
CA ILE A 153 19.21 4.04 14.65
C ILE A 153 19.35 2.52 14.48
N ASP A 154 20.46 1.96 14.95
CA ASP A 154 20.67 0.51 15.00
C ASP A 154 19.63 -0.14 15.92
N PRO A 155 18.77 -1.05 15.42
CA PRO A 155 17.70 -1.66 16.20
C PRO A 155 18.19 -2.82 17.08
N SER A 156 19.50 -3.11 17.10
CA SER A 156 20.07 -4.19 17.89
C SER A 156 19.70 -4.06 19.38
N GLY A 157 18.94 -5.05 19.88
CA GLY A 157 18.46 -5.07 21.27
C GLY A 157 17.17 -4.30 21.53
N MET A 158 16.53 -3.76 20.49
CA MET A 158 15.20 -3.17 20.53
C MET A 158 14.18 -4.13 19.88
N ASP A 159 12.89 -3.94 20.19
CA ASP A 159 11.82 -4.64 19.49
C ASP A 159 11.75 -4.10 18.05
N PHE A 160 11.99 -4.97 17.06
CA PHE A 160 12.01 -4.62 15.65
C PHE A 160 10.99 -5.46 14.88
N GLU A 161 9.99 -4.81 14.31
CA GLU A 161 8.93 -5.48 13.55
C GLU A 161 8.71 -4.78 12.20
N VAL A 162 8.58 -5.59 11.15
CA VAL A 162 8.14 -5.12 9.84
C VAL A 162 6.86 -5.85 9.49
N THR A 163 5.83 -5.10 9.11
CA THR A 163 4.61 -5.68 8.54
C THR A 163 4.47 -5.28 7.09
N ILE A 164 4.04 -6.24 6.27
CA ILE A 164 3.73 -6.04 4.86
C ILE A 164 2.28 -6.45 4.67
N SER A 165 1.43 -5.50 4.25
CA SER A 165 -0.03 -5.66 4.17
C SER A 165 -0.66 -6.13 5.49
N GLY A 166 -0.14 -5.60 6.61
CA GLY A 166 -0.60 -5.96 7.95
C GLY A 166 -0.12 -7.34 8.46
N VAL A 167 0.66 -8.08 7.67
CA VAL A 167 1.22 -9.38 8.07
C VAL A 167 2.67 -9.22 8.52
N PRO A 168 3.04 -9.71 9.71
CA PRO A 168 4.44 -9.71 10.15
C PRO A 168 5.35 -10.43 9.17
N SER A 169 6.46 -9.79 8.83
CA SER A 169 7.44 -10.26 7.87
C SER A 169 8.76 -10.57 8.58
N THR A 170 9.36 -11.71 8.26
CA THR A 170 10.70 -12.06 8.76
C THR A 170 11.73 -11.24 8.02
N CYS A 171 12.48 -10.40 8.73
CA CYS A 171 13.53 -9.56 8.16
C CYS A 171 14.88 -9.81 8.80
N SER A 172 15.96 -9.65 8.03
CA SER A 172 17.33 -9.68 8.52
C SER A 172 18.24 -8.77 7.70
N VAL A 173 19.28 -8.26 8.35
CA VAL A 173 20.35 -7.50 7.70
C VAL A 173 21.46 -8.49 7.31
N PRO A 174 21.74 -8.69 6.01
CA PRO A 174 22.76 -9.62 5.58
C PRO A 174 24.16 -9.11 5.95
N SER A 175 25.03 -10.00 6.43
CA SER A 175 26.40 -9.65 6.82
C SER A 175 27.26 -9.14 5.66
N SER A 176 26.91 -9.48 4.42
CA SER A 176 27.56 -9.00 3.21
C SER A 176 27.19 -7.57 2.83
N ASN A 177 26.07 -7.04 3.34
CA ASN A 177 25.63 -5.68 3.08
C ASN A 177 24.73 -5.14 4.20
N THR A 178 25.33 -4.38 5.12
CA THR A 178 24.63 -3.82 6.27
C THR A 178 23.73 -2.63 5.93
N GLY A 179 23.75 -2.14 4.69
CA GLY A 179 22.86 -1.07 4.22
C GLY A 179 21.51 -1.58 3.68
N ILE A 180 21.26 -2.89 3.74
CA ILE A 180 20.05 -3.51 3.21
C ILE A 180 19.31 -4.23 4.33
N LEU A 181 17.98 -4.06 4.37
CA LEU A 181 17.08 -4.90 5.14
C LEU A 181 16.39 -5.87 4.18
N SER A 182 16.66 -7.17 4.32
CA SER A 182 16.00 -8.21 3.52
C SER A 182 14.83 -8.78 4.30
N CYS A 183 13.63 -8.74 3.72
CA CYS A 183 12.39 -9.22 4.32
C CYS A 183 11.74 -10.29 3.45
N THR A 184 11.06 -11.25 4.07
CA THR A 184 10.24 -12.24 3.36
C THR A 184 8.82 -11.72 3.15
N PHE A 185 8.26 -11.85 1.95
CA PHE A 185 6.85 -11.55 1.71
C PHE A 185 5.93 -12.55 2.39
N PRO A 186 4.76 -12.14 2.91
CA PRO A 186 3.69 -13.08 3.25
C PRO A 186 3.19 -13.85 2.02
N GLN A 187 2.55 -14.99 2.24
CA GLN A 187 2.00 -15.80 1.14
C GLN A 187 0.91 -15.02 0.41
N ASN A 188 0.82 -15.20 -0.91
CA ASN A 188 -0.19 -14.55 -1.77
C ASN A 188 -0.15 -13.01 -1.71
N GLN A 189 1.05 -12.43 -1.62
CA GLN A 189 1.22 -10.99 -1.63
C GLN A 189 0.58 -10.37 -2.89
N THR A 190 -0.34 -9.43 -2.68
CA THR A 190 -0.91 -8.57 -3.71
C THR A 190 -0.33 -7.17 -3.60
N PHE A 191 -0.32 -6.41 -4.69
CA PHE A 191 0.09 -5.01 -4.68
C PHE A 191 -1.10 -4.12 -5.03
N PRO A 192 -1.17 -2.88 -4.51
CA PRO A 192 -0.18 -2.24 -3.65
C PRO A 192 -0.15 -2.80 -2.22
N ALA A 193 1.05 -2.85 -1.61
CA ALA A 193 1.28 -3.37 -0.27
C ALA A 193 1.68 -2.24 0.68
N ARG A 194 1.01 -2.13 1.83
CA ARG A 194 1.44 -1.21 2.89
C ARG A 194 2.59 -1.80 3.69
N VAL A 195 3.69 -1.08 3.82
CA VAL A 195 4.87 -1.47 4.59
C VAL A 195 4.97 -0.58 5.82
N ILE A 196 5.02 -1.21 7.00
CA ILE A 196 5.20 -0.52 8.28
C ILE A 196 6.44 -1.07 8.95
N VAL A 197 7.33 -0.19 9.41
CA VAL A 197 8.46 -0.55 10.26
C VAL A 197 8.23 0.04 11.63
N ASN A 198 8.28 -0.82 12.64
CA ASN A 198 8.15 -0.48 14.04
C ASN A 198 9.46 -0.80 14.76
N VAL A 199 9.98 0.19 15.50
CA VAL A 199 11.18 0.07 16.33
C VAL A 199 10.83 0.54 17.74
N ASP A 200 10.90 -0.36 18.72
CA ASP A 200 10.59 -0.11 20.13
C ASP A 200 9.22 0.55 20.38
N GLY A 201 8.21 0.12 19.60
CA GLY A 201 6.85 0.66 19.66
C GLY A 201 6.62 1.96 18.87
N PHE A 202 7.64 2.49 18.20
CA PHE A 202 7.53 3.65 17.33
C PHE A 202 7.48 3.25 15.86
N ILE A 203 6.48 3.74 15.13
CA ILE A 203 6.43 3.61 13.67
C ILE A 203 7.48 4.56 13.07
N THR A 204 8.54 4.00 12.50
CA THR A 204 9.63 4.74 11.85
C THR A 204 9.39 4.89 10.34
N ASN A 205 8.70 3.92 9.73
CA ASN A 205 8.30 3.99 8.33
C ASN A 205 6.85 3.52 8.16
N ASP A 206 6.13 4.20 7.27
CA ASP A 206 4.78 3.86 6.84
C ASP A 206 4.62 4.34 5.40
N PHE A 207 4.61 3.41 4.45
CA PHE A 207 4.50 3.75 3.03
C PHE A 207 3.77 2.65 2.25
N ILE A 208 3.31 3.02 1.05
CA ILE A 208 2.71 2.10 0.10
C ILE A 208 3.73 1.74 -0.96
N PHE A 209 3.90 0.45 -1.19
CA PHE A 209 4.77 -0.11 -2.22
C PHE A 209 3.92 -0.75 -3.32
N ASP A 210 4.10 -0.29 -4.56
CA ASP A 210 3.27 -0.65 -5.71
C ASP A 210 3.66 -1.98 -6.39
N GLY A 211 4.76 -2.60 -5.97
CA GLY A 211 5.25 -3.84 -6.58
C GLY A 211 5.91 -3.66 -7.94
N SER A 212 6.13 -2.43 -8.41
CA SER A 212 6.72 -2.16 -9.74
C SER A 212 8.12 -2.76 -9.91
N SER A 213 8.90 -2.87 -8.83
CA SER A 213 10.22 -3.50 -8.81
C SER A 213 10.18 -5.02 -8.59
N CYS A 214 8.99 -5.59 -8.35
CA CYS A 214 8.74 -7.02 -8.21
C CYS A 214 8.32 -7.60 -9.55
N ALA A 215 9.16 -7.45 -10.58
CA ALA A 215 8.85 -8.02 -11.88
C ALA A 215 8.66 -9.55 -11.74
N ALA A 216 7.43 -10.02 -11.92
CA ALA A 216 7.17 -11.41 -12.21
C ALA A 216 7.80 -11.69 -13.60
N ASN A 217 8.88 -12.47 -13.64
CA ASN A 217 9.69 -12.83 -14.81
C ASN A 217 10.85 -11.88 -15.13
N VAL A 218 11.95 -12.03 -14.38
CA VAL A 218 13.27 -11.97 -15.02
C VAL A 218 13.55 -13.39 -15.56
N PRO A 219 13.93 -13.56 -16.85
CA PRO A 219 14.38 -14.84 -17.37
C PRO A 219 15.54 -15.40 -16.52
N PRO A 220 15.72 -16.73 -16.44
CA PRO A 220 16.80 -17.31 -15.65
C PRO A 220 18.16 -16.74 -16.08
N PRO A 221 19.14 -16.68 -15.16
CA PRO A 221 20.44 -16.10 -15.44
C PRO A 221 21.02 -16.70 -16.73
N SER A 222 21.58 -15.84 -17.58
CA SER A 222 22.43 -16.27 -18.70
C SER A 222 23.42 -17.29 -18.17
N ASN A 223 23.31 -18.53 -18.66
CA ASN A 223 24.22 -19.62 -18.35
C ASN A 223 25.65 -19.21 -18.73
N ASN A 224 26.40 -18.67 -17.77
CA ASN A 224 27.85 -18.82 -17.79
C ASN A 224 28.13 -20.24 -17.32
N ASN A 225 27.86 -21.21 -18.19
CA ASN A 225 28.56 -22.48 -18.15
C ASN A 225 30.04 -22.13 -18.37
N VAL A 226 30.78 -21.98 -17.29
CA VAL A 226 32.20 -22.32 -17.33
C VAL A 226 32.21 -23.82 -17.51
N GLU A 227 32.33 -24.24 -18.76
CA GLU A 227 32.64 -25.61 -19.12
C GLU A 227 33.97 -25.95 -18.45
N GLU A 228 33.89 -26.67 -17.32
CA GLU A 228 35.04 -27.33 -16.71
C GLU A 228 35.59 -28.31 -17.76
N PRO A 229 36.83 -28.15 -18.26
CA PRO A 229 37.37 -29.04 -19.26
C PRO A 229 37.48 -30.46 -18.66
N ALA A 230 36.97 -31.43 -19.41
CA ALA A 230 37.00 -32.84 -19.03
C ALA A 230 38.43 -33.28 -18.62
N PRO A 231 38.57 -34.16 -17.62
CA PRO A 231 39.88 -34.70 -17.25
C PRO A 231 40.50 -35.44 -18.44
N ILE A 232 41.72 -35.03 -18.81
CA ILE A 232 42.55 -35.72 -19.79
C ILE A 232 42.89 -37.09 -19.21
N GLU A 233 42.41 -38.17 -19.82
CA GLU A 233 42.92 -39.50 -19.52
C GLU A 233 44.39 -39.57 -19.91
N THR A 234 45.25 -39.79 -18.90
CA THR A 234 46.67 -40.08 -19.10
C THR A 234 46.79 -41.46 -19.75
N PRO A 235 47.55 -41.62 -20.86
CA PRO A 235 47.84 -42.94 -21.40
C PRO A 235 48.62 -43.76 -20.37
N MET A 236 48.16 -44.96 -20.07
CA MET A 236 48.97 -45.98 -19.41
C MET A 236 49.99 -46.52 -20.42
N ASP A 237 51.27 -46.29 -20.16
CA ASP A 237 52.39 -47.16 -20.55
C ASP A 237 52.84 -47.96 -19.32
#